data_AF-A0A7S0J0Z5-F1
#
_entry.id   AF-A0A7S0J0Z5-F1
#
_cell.length_a   1.000
_cell.length_b   1.000
_cell.length_c   1.000
_cell.angle_alpha   90.00
_cell.angle_beta   90.00
_cell.angle_gamma   90.00
#
_symmetry.space_group_name_H-M   'P 1'
#
loop_
_entity.id
_entity.type
_entity.pdbx_description
1 polymer ?
#
loop_
_entity_poly.entity_id
_entity_poly.type
_entity_poly.pdbx_seq_one_letter_code
_entity_poly.pdbx_strand_id
1 'polypeptide(L)'
;EGRLEPWSRLVRRLDAGSPVTVAFLGGSFSQPGHGKLAGASWSELAFNELRKRWPRANLSYANGALGGVGSSYFAFCSHARLPSAVHLVVLEHALNDAEGALVVED
;
A
#
# COMPACT_ATOMS: atom_id res chain seq x y z
N GLU A 1 18.11 3.68 -5.48
CA GLU A 1 17.81 5.13 -5.56
C GLU A 1 16.65 5.50 -4.65
N GLY A 2 16.44 6.80 -4.42
CA GLY A 2 15.41 7.33 -3.51
C GLY A 2 15.93 7.71 -2.12
N ARG A 3 15.15 8.51 -1.37
CA ARG A 3 15.49 8.94 0.00
C ARG A 3 15.22 7.79 0.98
N LEU A 4 16.30 7.20 1.52
CA LEU A 4 16.21 6.01 2.38
C LEU A 4 16.05 6.29 3.88
N GLU A 5 16.21 7.54 4.32
CA GLU A 5 16.05 7.91 5.74
C GLU A 5 14.75 7.42 6.39
N PRO A 6 13.55 7.56 5.76
CA PRO A 6 12.32 6.99 6.30
C PRO A 6 12.37 5.46 6.42
N TRP A 7 13.04 4.77 5.50
CA TRP A 7 13.20 3.31 5.55
C TRP A 7 14.06 2.89 6.74
N SER A 8 15.19 3.56 6.98
CA SER A 8 16.02 3.28 8.14
C SER A 8 15.26 3.46 9.45
N ARG A 9 14.38 4.48 9.55
CA ARG A 9 13.50 4.66 10.72
C ARG A 9 12.45 3.55 10.85
N LEU A 10 11.83 3.15 9.74
CA LEU A 10 10.87 2.05 9.72
C LEU A 10 11.52 0.74 10.20
N VAL A 11 12.70 0.40 9.67
CA VAL A 11 13.45 -0.80 10.06
C VAL A 11 13.79 -0.79 11.54
N ARG A 12 14.25 0.35 12.09
CA ARG A 12 14.51 0.47 13.54
C ARG A 12 13.25 0.20 14.38
N ARG A 13 12.08 0.68 13.96
CA ARG A 13 10.80 0.40 14.65
C ARG A 13 10.44 -1.08 14.60
N LEU A 14 10.62 -1.71 13.44
CA LEU A 14 10.37 -3.14 13.25
C LEU A 14 11.29 -3.99 14.15
N ASP A 15 12.59 -3.69 14.17
CA ASP A 15 13.58 -4.39 14.98
C ASP A 15 13.34 -4.22 16.48
N ALA A 16 12.83 -3.06 16.88
CA ALA A 16 12.44 -2.75 18.26
C ALA A 16 11.09 -3.36 18.69
N GLY A 17 10.36 -4.03 17.78
CA GLY A 17 9.03 -4.59 18.08
C GLY A 17 7.93 -3.55 18.26
N SER A 18 8.18 -2.29 17.87
CA SER A 18 7.19 -1.21 17.98
C SER A 18 5.96 -1.48 17.09
N PRO A 19 4.77 -0.98 17.44
CA PRO A 19 3.61 -1.01 16.55
C PRO A 19 3.90 -0.34 15.21
N VAL A 20 3.64 -1.06 14.12
CA VAL A 20 3.84 -0.61 12.74
C VAL A 20 2.64 -1.02 11.88
N THR A 21 1.85 -0.04 11.48
CA THR A 21 0.81 -0.16 10.46
C THR A 21 1.39 0.03 9.05
N VAL A 22 1.16 -0.96 8.18
CA VAL A 22 1.44 -0.92 6.74
C VAL A 22 0.12 -0.81 6.00
N ALA A 23 -0.01 0.22 5.16
CA ALA A 23 -1.21 0.50 4.41
C ALA A 23 -0.98 0.42 2.89
N PHE A 24 -2.02 0.02 2.17
CA PHE A 24 -2.04 -0.05 0.72
C PHE A 24 -3.13 0.86 0.17
N LEU A 25 -2.76 1.75 -0.75
CA LEU A 25 -3.69 2.50 -1.59
C LEU A 25 -3.47 2.09 -3.03
N GLY A 26 -4.56 1.87 -3.74
CA GLY A 26 -4.48 1.50 -5.13
C GLY A 26 -5.81 1.25 -5.78
N GLY A 27 -5.74 0.84 -7.03
CA GLY A 27 -6.89 0.52 -7.85
C GLY A 27 -7.46 -0.87 -7.62
N SER A 28 -8.09 -1.39 -8.67
CA SER A 28 -8.79 -2.70 -8.67
C SER A 28 -7.85 -3.87 -8.37
N PHE A 29 -6.56 -3.75 -8.71
CA PHE A 29 -5.57 -4.80 -8.48
C PHE A 29 -5.21 -4.94 -7.00
N SER A 30 -5.27 -3.84 -6.25
CA SER A 30 -4.98 -3.76 -4.82
C SER A 30 -6.22 -3.94 -3.94
N GLN A 31 -7.43 -3.91 -4.51
CA GLN A 31 -8.68 -4.02 -3.76
C GLN A 31 -8.80 -5.38 -3.04
N PRO A 32 -9.25 -5.40 -1.77
CA PRO A 32 -9.51 -6.65 -1.05
C PRO A 32 -10.43 -7.58 -1.85
N GLY A 33 -10.04 -8.84 -1.95
CA GLY A 33 -10.80 -9.85 -2.69
C GLY A 33 -10.53 -9.92 -4.21
N HIS A 34 -9.81 -8.95 -4.77
CA HIS A 34 -9.45 -8.91 -6.19
C HIS A 34 -7.97 -9.30 -6.39
N GLY A 35 -7.57 -9.57 -7.64
CA GLY A 35 -6.16 -9.82 -8.00
C GLY A 35 -5.52 -10.99 -7.23
N LYS A 36 -6.31 -12.00 -6.84
CA LYS A 36 -5.84 -13.09 -5.98
C LYS A 36 -4.86 -14.00 -6.73
N LEU A 37 -3.71 -14.24 -6.11
CA LEU A 37 -2.75 -15.27 -6.48
C LEU A 37 -2.66 -16.25 -5.33
N ALA A 38 -2.84 -17.55 -5.61
CA ALA A 38 -2.82 -18.60 -4.58
C ALA A 38 -3.75 -18.33 -3.38
N GLY A 39 -4.91 -17.70 -3.62
CA GLY A 39 -5.94 -17.44 -2.60
C GLY A 39 -5.82 -16.12 -1.83
N ALA A 40 -4.73 -15.37 -1.98
CA ALA A 40 -4.49 -14.07 -1.33
C ALA A 40 -4.26 -12.95 -2.36
N SER A 41 -4.62 -11.71 -2.04
CA SER A 41 -4.25 -10.56 -2.88
C SER A 41 -2.74 -10.29 -2.80
N TRP A 42 -2.19 -9.57 -3.79
CA TRP A 42 -0.76 -9.23 -3.77
C TRP A 42 -0.37 -8.43 -2.52
N SER A 43 -1.26 -7.55 -2.02
CA SER A 43 -1.04 -6.74 -0.82
C SER A 43 -0.97 -7.61 0.44
N GLU A 44 -1.79 -8.66 0.52
CA GLU A 44 -1.73 -9.65 1.59
C GLU A 44 -0.43 -10.47 1.52
N LEU A 45 -0.02 -10.89 0.32
CA LEU A 45 1.25 -11.60 0.11
C LEU A 45 2.44 -10.72 0.53
N ALA A 46 2.49 -9.46 0.10
CA ALA A 46 3.55 -8.52 0.47
C ALA A 46 3.60 -8.27 1.99
N PHE A 47 2.44 -8.09 2.63
CA PHE A 47 2.38 -7.94 4.08
C PHE A 47 2.82 -9.21 4.83
N ASN A 48 2.45 -10.39 4.31
CA ASN A 48 2.87 -11.67 4.88
C ASN A 48 4.40 -11.86 4.79
N GLU A 49 5.05 -11.40 3.72
CA GLU A 49 6.51 -11.41 3.64
C GLU A 49 7.16 -10.48 4.68
N LEU A 50 6.58 -9.30 4.94
CA LEU A 50 7.05 -8.45 6.05
C LEU A 50 6.91 -9.14 7.41
N ARG A 51 5.77 -9.80 7.66
CA ARG A 51 5.56 -10.59 8.88
C ARG A 51 6.57 -11.73 9.05
N LYS A 52 6.89 -12.44 7.96
CA LYS A 52 7.91 -13.50 7.99
C LYS A 52 9.30 -12.94 8.28
N ARG A 53 9.63 -11.78 7.70
CA ARG A 53 10.95 -11.14 7.85
C ARG A 53 11.16 -10.51 9.23
N TRP A 54 10.10 -10.00 9.86
CA TRP A 54 10.11 -9.41 11.20
C TRP A 54 9.08 -10.09 12.12
N PRO A 55 9.30 -11.36 12.53
CA PRO A 55 8.31 -12.14 13.26
C PRO A 55 8.02 -11.60 14.68
N ARG A 56 8.90 -10.75 15.23
CA ARG A 56 8.74 -10.11 16.54
C ARG A 56 8.09 -8.72 16.45
N ALA A 57 7.86 -8.19 15.26
CA ALA A 57 7.25 -6.87 15.10
C ALA A 57 5.73 -6.93 15.29
N ASN A 58 5.18 -5.90 15.94
CA ASN A 58 3.73 -5.73 16.04
C ASN A 58 3.21 -5.06 14.76
N LEU A 59 2.93 -5.88 13.74
CA LEU A 59 2.50 -5.44 12.42
C LEU A 59 0.98 -5.43 12.27
N SER A 60 0.44 -4.33 11.76
CA SER A 60 -0.97 -4.19 11.37
C SER A 60 -1.11 -3.95 9.87
N TYR A 61 -2.09 -4.60 9.25
CA TYR A 61 -2.42 -4.46 7.83
C TYR A 61 -3.62 -3.54 7.65
N ALA A 62 -3.52 -2.57 6.75
CA ALA A 62 -4.64 -1.75 6.31
C ALA A 62 -4.71 -1.72 4.78
N ASN A 63 -5.90 -1.89 4.22
CA ASN A 63 -6.10 -1.79 2.77
C ASN A 63 -7.23 -0.80 2.49
N GLY A 64 -6.87 0.35 1.92
CA GLY A 64 -7.78 1.42 1.55
C GLY A 64 -8.04 1.50 0.04
N ALA A 65 -7.59 0.51 -0.72
CA ALA A 65 -7.73 0.47 -2.17
C ALA A 65 -9.20 0.52 -2.60
N LEU A 66 -9.42 1.06 -3.80
CA LEU A 66 -10.74 1.22 -4.40
C LEU A 66 -10.61 0.97 -5.91
N GLY A 67 -11.45 0.09 -6.43
CA GLY A 67 -11.46 -0.25 -7.84
C GLY A 67 -11.83 0.93 -8.73
N GLY A 68 -11.20 0.99 -9.91
CA GLY A 68 -11.51 1.96 -10.96
C GLY A 68 -11.11 3.41 -10.66
N VAL A 69 -10.27 3.66 -9.66
CA VAL A 69 -9.78 5.01 -9.34
C VAL A 69 -8.25 5.07 -9.29
N GLY A 70 -7.71 6.19 -9.77
CA GLY A 70 -6.28 6.49 -9.80
C GLY A 70 -5.82 7.43 -8.70
N SER A 71 -4.59 7.91 -8.81
CA SER A 71 -3.93 8.82 -7.89
C SER A 71 -4.70 10.14 -7.72
N SER A 72 -5.40 10.61 -8.75
CA SER A 72 -6.23 11.83 -8.68
C SER A 72 -7.33 11.73 -7.62
N TYR A 73 -7.99 10.58 -7.47
CA TYR A 73 -8.95 10.34 -6.40
C TYR A 73 -8.27 10.33 -5.02
N PHE A 74 -7.15 9.59 -4.89
CA PHE A 74 -6.47 9.44 -3.60
C PHE A 74 -5.77 10.73 -3.14
N ALA A 75 -5.43 11.65 -4.04
CA ALA A 75 -4.95 12.99 -3.69
C ALA A 75 -5.95 13.76 -2.81
N PHE A 76 -7.25 13.54 -3.00
CA PHE A 76 -8.31 14.17 -2.19
C PHE A 76 -8.87 13.24 -1.10
N CYS A 77 -8.95 11.94 -1.35
CA CYS A 77 -9.68 11.01 -0.49
C CYS A 77 -8.81 10.11 0.38
N SER A 78 -7.47 10.16 0.28
CA SER A 78 -6.57 9.25 1.02
C SER A 78 -6.81 9.22 2.53
N HIS A 79 -7.11 10.37 3.16
CA HIS A 79 -7.39 10.44 4.60
C HIS A 79 -8.62 9.62 5.01
N ALA A 80 -9.64 9.51 4.15
CA ALA A 80 -10.82 8.69 4.40
C ALA A 80 -10.59 7.19 4.14
N ARG A 81 -9.44 6.83 3.54
CA ARG A 81 -9.08 5.45 3.17
C ARG A 81 -7.96 4.87 4.03
N LEU A 82 -7.30 5.70 4.83
CA LEU A 82 -6.20 5.30 5.71
C LEU A 82 -6.58 5.46 7.18
N PRO A 83 -6.05 4.60 8.08
CA PRO A 83 -6.17 4.84 9.51
C PRO A 83 -5.36 6.09 9.92
N SER A 84 -5.66 6.63 11.10
CA SER A 84 -5.01 7.85 11.62
C SER A 84 -3.50 7.69 11.85
N ALA A 85 -2.99 6.48 12.01
CA ALA A 85 -1.57 6.18 12.18
C ALA A 85 -1.08 5.14 11.17
N VAL A 86 -0.21 5.57 10.26
CA VAL A 86 0.44 4.73 9.24
C VAL A 86 1.94 5.01 9.23
N HIS A 87 2.73 3.95 9.01
CA HIS A 87 4.21 4.02 9.01
C HIS A 87 4.81 3.69 7.65
N LEU A 88 4.08 2.94 6.82
CA LEU A 88 4.40 2.67 5.43
C LEU A 88 3.10 2.71 4.62
N VAL A 89 3.08 3.51 3.56
CA VAL A 89 2.02 3.48 2.54
C VAL A 89 2.63 2.95 1.25
N VAL A 90 2.03 1.93 0.67
CA VAL A 90 2.34 1.48 -0.69
C VAL A 90 1.29 2.06 -1.63
N LEU A 91 1.73 2.75 -2.68
CA LEU A 91 0.88 3.37 -3.70
C LEU A 91 0.94 2.54 -4.97
N GLU A 92 -0.22 2.14 -5.48
CA GLU A 92 -0.38 1.37 -6.71
C GLU A 92 -1.47 2.02 -7.58
N HIS A 93 -1.07 2.93 -8.45
CA HIS A 93 -2.01 3.69 -9.29
C HIS A 93 -1.67 3.66 -10.79
N ALA A 94 -0.55 3.04 -11.17
CA ALA A 94 0.02 3.20 -12.51
C ALA A 94 -0.95 2.78 -13.63
N LEU A 95 -1.71 1.70 -13.44
CA LEU A 95 -2.65 1.23 -14.44
C LEU A 95 -3.89 2.14 -14.54
N ASN A 96 -4.46 2.55 -13.40
CA ASN A 96 -5.65 3.40 -13.40
C ASN A 96 -5.35 4.85 -13.81
N ASP A 97 -4.13 5.33 -13.55
CA ASP A 97 -3.69 6.64 -14.03
C ASP A 97 -3.50 6.65 -15.55
N ALA A 98 -3.02 5.54 -16.13
CA ALA A 98 -2.87 5.39 -17.57
C ALA A 98 -4.24 5.30 -18.28
N GLU A 99 -5.22 4.60 -17.70
CA GLU A 99 -6.59 4.54 -18.22
C GLU A 99 -7.28 5.92 -18.22
N GLY A 100 -6.96 6.77 -17.24
CA GLY A 100 -7.49 8.14 -17.13
C GLY A 100 -6.72 9.19 -17.92
N ALA A 101 -5.58 8.84 -18.52
CA ALA A 101 -4.82 9.75 -19.36
C ALA A 101 -5.59 9.99 -20.66
N LEU A 102 -5.87 11.25 -20.97
CA LEU A 102 -6.39 11.63 -22.29
C LEU A 102 -5.40 11.14 -23.34
N VAL A 103 -5.84 10.24 -24.22
CA VAL A 103 -5.13 9.98 -25.47
C VAL A 103 -5.22 11.29 -26.26
N VAL A 104 -4.12 12.04 -26.33
CA VAL A 104 -3.98 13.09 -27.33
C VAL A 104 -3.69 12.34 -28.62
N GLU A 105 -4.72 12.14 -29.44
CA GLU A 105 -4.53 11.71 -30.82
C GLU A 105 -3.92 12.89 -31.59
N ASP A 106 -2.78 12.65 -32.25
CA ASP A 106 -2.14 13.60 -33.18
C ASP A 106 -2.96 13.81 -34.47
#